data_AF-A0AAU9WKR9-F1
#
_entry.id   AF-A0AAU9WKR9-F1
#
_cell.length_a   1.000
_cell.length_b   1.000
_cell.length_c   1.000
_cell.angle_alpha   90.00
_cell.angle_beta   90.00
_cell.angle_gamma   90.00
#
_symmetry.space_group_name_H-M   'P 1'
#
loop_
_entity.id
_entity.type
_entity.pdbx_description
1 polymer ?
#
loop_
_entity_poly.entity_id
_entity_poly.type
_entity_poly.pdbx_seq_one_letter_code
_entity_poly.pdbx_strand_id
1 'polypeptide(L)'
;FHAFVKVCCSGVISKRPHGVSNPRCCKTRPYNPNTQVCCSGVISKKPHGVSTPRCCKTLPYNPNTQVCCSGVISKRPHDVSNPRCCKTRPYNPNTQLCCGSVPYHPFSQLCCSGAIQPVSGPQYSCCGKTFYNTGTQLCCSGVVRPKSHSQNACCGTSAYDTTRQICCIRSIFPKFYGRTLAKCCRKPYSTSTQLCCGGTVVQKIKGSACCGKRVYDTNTQVCCSGVISKRPHGVSNPRCCKTRPYNPNTQVCCSGVISKKPHGVPNPRCCKTRPYNPNTQVCCSGVISKRPHGVSNPRCCKTRPYNPNTQVCCSGVISSKPFRVSNPSCCKTTPYNPITQLCCLGAIQPVGGPQYSCCGKTFYNTGTQLCCSGVVYDKTLAKCCGSAHYYPTTQLCCGGTVVHKTQGSACCGKRVYNTNTQVCCSGVISKKPHGVSNPRCCKTLPYNPNTQVCCGGVVHPKPSHGPVSCCGITVIFNYQRCCGNRVYNPSTQACCGDSVFTNKLC
;
A
#
# COMPACT_ATOMS: atom_id res chain seq x y z
N PHE A 1 43.06 16.44 21.99
CA PHE A 1 41.66 16.23 22.44
C PHE A 1 40.71 16.24 21.23
N HIS A 2 40.25 15.08 20.75
CA HIS A 2 39.14 15.03 19.79
C HIS A 2 38.09 14.06 20.34
N ALA A 3 37.01 14.60 20.92
CA ALA A 3 35.88 13.81 21.38
C ALA A 3 35.20 13.16 20.16
N PHE A 4 35.44 11.87 19.93
CA PHE A 4 34.70 11.09 18.93
C PHE A 4 33.26 10.93 19.42
N VAL A 5 32.40 11.89 19.06
CA VAL A 5 30.96 11.84 19.28
C VAL A 5 30.45 10.52 18.67
N LYS A 6 29.68 9.71 19.42
CA LYS A 6 29.11 8.44 18.95
C LYS A 6 27.64 8.65 18.57
N VAL A 7 27.15 7.91 17.58
CA VAL A 7 25.75 8.01 17.08
C VAL A 7 25.08 6.67 17.31
N CYS A 8 23.88 6.68 17.89
CA CYS A 8 23.06 5.48 18.04
C CYS A 8 22.06 5.40 16.88
N CYS A 9 22.10 4.32 16.12
CA CYS A 9 21.17 4.06 15.02
C CYS A 9 20.53 2.69 15.21
N SER A 10 19.20 2.63 15.37
CA SER A 10 18.43 1.39 15.57
C SER A 10 19.03 0.45 16.63
N GLY A 11 19.45 1.02 17.77
CA GLY A 11 20.05 0.26 18.88
C GLY A 11 21.55 -0.06 18.74
N VAL A 12 22.19 0.31 17.63
CA VAL A 12 23.64 0.08 17.41
C VAL A 12 24.42 1.39 17.57
N ILE A 13 25.37 1.41 18.50
CA ILE A 13 26.27 2.54 18.72
C ILE A 13 27.42 2.48 17.70
N SER A 14 27.45 3.46 16.80
CA SER A 14 28.47 3.59 15.76
C SER A 14 29.28 4.87 15.96
N LYS A 15 30.51 4.91 15.41
CA LYS A 15 31.30 6.16 15.38
C LYS A 15 30.59 7.20 14.52
N ARG A 16 30.55 8.47 14.96
CA ARG A 16 30.08 9.57 14.12
C ARG A 16 31.00 9.70 12.91
N PRO A 17 30.43 9.86 11.70
CA PRO A 17 31.22 10.21 10.53
C PRO A 17 32.05 11.46 10.79
N HIS A 18 33.34 11.42 10.42
CA HIS A 18 34.29 12.50 10.71
C HIS A 18 33.82 13.82 10.07
N GLY A 19 33.86 14.93 10.83
CA GLY A 19 33.49 16.26 10.33
C GLY A 19 31.98 16.52 10.13
N VAL A 20 31.08 15.70 10.67
CA VAL A 20 29.63 15.83 10.44
C VAL A 20 28.90 16.31 11.68
N SER A 21 28.40 17.56 11.69
CA SER A 21 27.67 18.15 12.82
C SER A 21 26.34 17.45 13.12
N ASN A 22 25.62 16.92 12.12
CA ASN A 22 24.33 16.25 12.33
C ASN A 22 24.19 14.98 11.47
N PRO A 23 24.73 13.84 11.89
CA PRO A 23 24.65 12.58 11.15
C PRO A 23 23.24 11.96 11.20
N ARG A 24 22.77 11.39 10.10
CA ARG A 24 21.49 10.66 10.03
C ARG A 24 21.71 9.15 10.09
N CYS A 25 20.67 8.39 10.43
CA CYS A 25 20.74 6.94 10.53
C CYS A 25 20.11 6.24 9.31
N CYS A 26 20.80 5.22 8.81
CA CYS A 26 20.32 4.29 7.80
C CYS A 26 20.35 2.88 8.41
N LYS A 27 19.21 2.37 8.85
CA LYS A 27 19.13 1.18 9.71
C LYS A 27 20.06 1.34 10.92
N THR A 28 21.12 0.54 11.01
CA THR A 28 22.08 0.52 12.12
C THR A 28 23.31 1.41 11.90
N ARG A 29 23.46 2.03 10.72
CA ARG A 29 24.67 2.78 10.34
C ARG A 29 24.41 4.29 10.23
N PRO A 30 25.22 5.15 10.86
CA PRO A 30 25.16 6.60 10.67
C PRO A 30 25.82 7.00 9.35
N TYR A 31 25.31 8.06 8.73
CA TYR A 31 25.81 8.60 7.46
C TYR A 31 25.78 10.14 7.46
N ASN A 32 26.56 10.75 6.55
CA ASN A 32 26.59 12.21 6.37
C ASN A 32 25.42 12.67 5.48
N PRO A 33 24.39 13.35 5.99
CA PRO A 33 23.27 13.77 5.16
C PRO A 33 23.62 14.87 4.15
N ASN A 34 24.80 15.49 4.22
CA ASN A 34 25.23 16.49 3.25
C ASN A 34 25.71 15.81 1.95
N THR A 35 26.44 14.69 2.06
CA THR A 35 27.07 14.00 0.92
C THR A 35 26.48 12.63 0.60
N GLN A 36 25.66 12.06 1.49
CA GLN A 36 25.10 10.73 1.36
C GLN A 36 23.58 10.72 1.58
N VAL A 37 22.94 9.63 1.16
CA VAL A 37 21.51 9.36 1.29
C VAL A 37 21.28 7.88 1.58
N CYS A 38 20.26 7.56 2.37
CA CYS A 38 19.86 6.20 2.69
C CYS A 38 18.68 5.76 1.82
N CYS A 39 18.85 4.70 1.03
CA CYS A 39 17.81 4.13 0.19
C CYS A 39 17.61 2.65 0.53
N SER A 40 16.42 2.29 1.04
CA SER A 40 16.08 0.92 1.46
C SER A 40 17.10 0.27 2.40
N GLY A 41 17.78 1.09 3.22
CA GLY A 41 18.82 0.64 4.15
C GLY A 41 20.23 0.55 3.59
N VAL A 42 20.46 0.99 2.35
CA VAL A 42 21.79 1.13 1.73
C VAL A 42 22.19 2.59 1.76
N ILE A 43 23.40 2.88 2.25
CA ILE A 43 23.98 4.24 2.25
C ILE A 43 24.72 4.44 0.93
N SER A 44 24.31 5.45 0.16
CA SER A 44 24.87 5.78 -1.15
C SER A 44 25.32 7.24 -1.18
N LYS A 45 26.31 7.57 -2.00
CA LYS A 45 26.70 8.97 -2.26
C LYS A 45 25.55 9.70 -2.95
N LYS A 46 25.31 10.97 -2.61
CA LYS A 46 24.34 11.80 -3.33
C LYS A 46 24.82 12.01 -4.78
N PRO A 47 23.91 12.04 -5.76
CA PRO A 47 24.22 12.51 -7.10
C PRO A 47 24.79 13.94 -7.05
N HIS A 48 25.76 14.23 -7.93
CA HIS A 48 26.43 15.53 -7.98
C HIS A 48 25.42 16.67 -8.21
N GLY A 49 25.53 17.75 -7.44
CA GLY A 49 24.65 18.93 -7.57
C GLY A 49 23.21 18.74 -7.10
N VAL A 50 22.88 17.67 -6.37
CA VAL A 50 21.49 17.39 -5.92
C VAL A 50 21.38 17.52 -4.40
N SER A 51 20.65 18.54 -3.95
CA SER A 51 20.37 18.77 -2.51
C SER A 51 19.45 17.70 -1.92
N THR A 52 18.42 17.29 -2.69
CA THR A 52 17.33 16.39 -2.27
C THR A 52 17.13 15.20 -3.23
N PRO A 53 18.04 14.21 -3.24
CA PRO A 53 17.89 13.03 -4.08
C PRO A 53 16.74 12.13 -3.61
N ARG A 54 16.09 11.46 -4.57
CA ARG A 54 15.06 10.43 -4.29
C ARG A 54 15.64 9.03 -4.45
N CYS A 55 14.96 8.04 -3.87
CA CYS A 55 15.41 6.65 -3.91
C CYS A 55 14.61 5.81 -4.90
N CYS A 56 15.31 5.02 -5.71
CA CYS A 56 14.79 3.97 -6.56
C CYS A 56 15.34 2.64 -6.06
N LYS A 57 14.53 1.88 -5.30
CA LYS A 57 15.02 0.73 -4.51
C LYS A 57 16.20 1.14 -3.60
N THR A 58 17.42 0.71 -3.91
CA THR A 58 18.64 0.97 -3.16
C THR A 58 19.49 2.11 -3.74
N LEU A 59 19.15 2.61 -4.94
CA LEU A 59 19.94 3.60 -5.66
C LEU A 59 19.31 5.00 -5.57
N PRO A 60 20.09 6.04 -5.22
CA PRO A 60 19.61 7.41 -5.28
C PRO A 60 19.65 7.96 -6.70
N TYR A 61 18.71 8.84 -7.03
CA TYR A 61 18.60 9.48 -8.35
C TYR A 61 18.23 10.96 -8.23
N ASN A 62 18.51 11.72 -9.28
CA ASN A 62 18.15 13.14 -9.37
C ASN A 62 16.69 13.30 -9.83
N PRO A 63 15.75 13.74 -8.97
CA PRO A 63 14.35 13.86 -9.37
C PRO A 63 14.08 14.93 -10.45
N ASN A 64 15.03 15.85 -10.68
CA ASN A 64 14.90 16.90 -11.69
C ASN A 64 15.20 16.38 -13.10
N THR A 65 16.06 15.36 -13.24
CA THR A 65 16.49 14.85 -14.55
C THR A 65 16.17 13.36 -14.75
N GLN A 66 15.73 12.67 -13.71
CA GLN A 66 15.50 11.22 -13.73
C GLN A 66 14.19 10.84 -13.04
N VAL A 67 13.68 9.66 -13.38
CA VAL A 67 12.45 9.06 -12.86
C VAL A 67 12.70 7.60 -12.53
N CYS A 68 12.15 7.12 -11.42
CA CYS A 68 12.19 5.71 -11.04
C CYS A 68 10.90 5.01 -11.47
N CYS A 69 11.01 4.01 -12.35
CA CYS A 69 9.88 3.22 -12.85
C CYS A 69 10.14 1.73 -12.59
N SER A 70 9.32 1.11 -11.74
CA SER A 70 9.46 -0.31 -11.34
C SER A 70 10.87 -0.69 -10.84
N GLY A 71 11.58 0.27 -10.25
CA GLY A 71 12.95 0.08 -9.75
C GLY A 71 14.06 0.28 -10.78
N VAL A 72 13.76 0.78 -11.98
CA VAL A 72 14.72 1.20 -13.00
C VAL A 72 14.77 2.72 -13.04
N ILE A 73 15.96 3.31 -13.00
CA ILE A 73 16.18 4.76 -13.12
C ILE A 73 16.31 5.09 -14.61
N SER A 74 15.44 5.96 -15.11
CA SER A 74 15.44 6.43 -16.51
C SER A 74 15.54 7.95 -16.58
N LYS A 75 15.97 8.49 -17.73
CA LYS A 75 15.94 9.93 -18.00
C LYS A 75 14.50 10.45 -17.93
N ARG A 76 14.31 11.63 -17.35
CA ARG A 76 13.02 12.34 -17.31
C ARG A 76 12.68 12.79 -18.74
N PRO A 77 11.43 12.57 -19.20
CA PRO A 77 10.96 13.15 -20.46
C PRO A 77 11.04 14.69 -20.43
N HIS A 78 11.47 15.30 -21.54
CA HIS A 78 11.57 16.76 -21.67
C HIS A 78 10.22 17.44 -21.41
N ASP A 79 10.24 18.57 -20.68
CA ASP A 79 9.09 19.44 -20.41
C ASP A 79 7.88 18.78 -19.73
N VAL A 80 8.10 17.70 -18.97
CA VAL A 80 7.04 17.05 -18.18
C VAL A 80 7.28 17.26 -16.70
N SER A 81 6.37 17.99 -16.04
CA SER A 81 6.41 18.23 -14.59
C SER A 81 6.16 16.96 -13.78
N ASN A 82 5.21 16.11 -14.21
CA ASN A 82 4.81 14.88 -13.52
C ASN A 82 4.73 13.66 -14.47
N PRO A 83 5.87 13.05 -14.86
CA PRO A 83 5.90 11.88 -15.75
C PRO A 83 5.34 10.63 -15.06
N ARG A 84 4.61 9.80 -15.81
CA ARG A 84 4.09 8.50 -15.34
C ARG A 84 4.96 7.36 -15.85
N CYS A 85 4.80 6.17 -15.26
CA CYS A 85 5.56 4.98 -15.62
C CYS A 85 4.70 3.95 -16.32
N CYS A 86 5.17 3.46 -17.47
CA CYS A 86 4.69 2.27 -18.16
C CYS A 86 5.68 1.14 -17.89
N LYS A 87 5.44 0.36 -16.83
CA LYS A 87 6.42 -0.57 -16.23
C LYS A 87 7.75 0.11 -15.92
N THR A 88 8.77 -0.06 -16.77
CA THR A 88 10.13 0.50 -16.60
C THR A 88 10.35 1.79 -17.38
N ARG A 89 9.44 2.17 -18.29
CA ARG A 89 9.59 3.32 -19.18
C ARG A 89 8.78 4.53 -18.70
N PRO A 90 9.40 5.70 -18.46
CA PRO A 90 8.66 6.92 -18.17
C PRO A 90 8.01 7.48 -19.44
N TYR A 91 6.84 8.13 -19.30
CA TYR A 91 6.09 8.72 -20.41
C TYR A 91 5.35 10.01 -19.99
N ASN A 92 4.98 10.82 -20.98
CA ASN A 92 4.21 12.04 -20.78
C ASN A 92 2.70 11.71 -20.69
N PRO A 93 2.03 11.83 -19.53
CA PRO A 93 0.63 11.48 -19.41
C PRO A 93 -0.32 12.41 -20.19
N ASN A 94 0.15 13.57 -20.65
CA ASN A 94 -0.66 14.51 -21.42
C ASN A 94 -0.75 14.11 -22.90
N THR A 95 0.24 13.39 -23.43
CA THR A 95 0.33 13.07 -24.88
C THR A 95 0.50 11.58 -25.16
N GLN A 96 0.69 10.75 -24.15
CA GLN A 96 0.95 9.32 -24.27
C GLN A 96 0.15 8.53 -23.24
N LEU A 97 -0.12 7.27 -23.59
CA LEU A 97 -0.72 6.26 -22.71
C LEU A 97 0.19 5.03 -22.67
N CYS A 98 -0.07 4.12 -21.72
CA CYS A 98 0.71 2.89 -21.55
C CYS A 98 -0.02 1.70 -22.17
N CYS A 99 0.63 1.00 -23.11
CA CYS A 99 0.18 -0.26 -23.68
C CYS A 99 1.06 -1.41 -23.19
N GLY A 100 0.61 -2.13 -22.16
CA GLY A 100 1.39 -3.21 -21.55
C GLY A 100 2.69 -2.72 -20.90
N SER A 101 3.77 -2.62 -21.67
CA SER A 101 5.09 -2.14 -21.23
C SER A 101 5.67 -1.01 -22.08
N VAL A 102 4.94 -0.56 -23.10
CA VAL A 102 5.42 0.44 -24.07
C VAL A 102 4.46 1.64 -24.09
N PRO A 103 4.98 2.87 -23.94
CA PRO A 103 4.16 4.06 -24.12
C PRO A 103 3.83 4.28 -25.59
N TYR A 104 2.63 4.77 -25.89
CA TYR A 104 2.11 5.01 -27.24
C TYR A 104 1.33 6.32 -27.31
N HIS A 105 1.19 6.90 -28.50
CA HIS A 105 0.47 8.16 -28.73
C HIS A 105 -0.98 7.90 -29.15
N PRO A 106 -1.99 8.24 -28.32
CA PRO A 106 -3.38 7.89 -28.59
C PRO A 106 -4.00 8.55 -29.82
N PHE A 107 -3.38 9.60 -30.38
CA PHE A 107 -3.86 10.28 -31.58
C PHE A 107 -3.52 9.56 -32.89
N SER A 108 -2.46 8.75 -32.91
CA SER A 108 -1.97 8.04 -34.10
C SER A 108 -1.83 6.53 -33.89
N GLN A 109 -2.05 6.05 -32.67
CA GLN A 109 -1.84 4.67 -32.28
C GLN A 109 -2.96 4.19 -31.34
N LEU A 110 -3.24 2.89 -31.39
CA LEU A 110 -4.23 2.22 -30.58
C LEU A 110 -3.62 1.00 -29.88
N CYS A 111 -3.91 0.80 -28.59
CA CYS A 111 -3.44 -0.35 -27.83
C CYS A 111 -4.51 -1.46 -27.77
N CYS A 112 -4.26 -2.60 -28.42
CA CYS A 112 -5.17 -3.74 -28.46
C CYS A 112 -4.55 -4.95 -27.78
N SER A 113 -5.02 -5.27 -26.57
CA SER A 113 -4.53 -6.41 -25.77
C SER A 113 -2.99 -6.48 -25.64
N GLY A 114 -2.35 -5.31 -25.53
CA GLY A 114 -0.89 -5.18 -25.41
C GLY A 114 -0.13 -4.99 -26.72
N ALA A 115 -0.79 -5.06 -27.89
CA ALA A 115 -0.21 -4.73 -29.19
C ALA A 115 -0.54 -3.29 -29.60
N ILE A 116 0.46 -2.54 -30.05
CA ILE A 116 0.28 -1.16 -30.55
C ILE A 116 0.00 -1.24 -32.06
N GLN A 117 -1.09 -0.60 -32.50
CA GLN A 117 -1.55 -0.58 -33.88
C GLN A 117 -1.54 0.85 -34.42
N PRO A 118 -1.09 1.09 -35.67
CA PRO A 118 -1.15 2.42 -36.29
C PRO A 118 -2.59 2.73 -36.71
N VAL A 119 -3.10 3.91 -36.34
CA VAL A 119 -4.47 4.34 -36.67
C VAL A 119 -4.48 5.78 -37.19
N SER A 120 -5.36 6.03 -38.15
CA SER A 120 -5.59 7.35 -38.76
C SER A 120 -6.94 7.92 -38.32
N GLY A 121 -7.10 8.14 -37.01
CA GLY A 121 -8.27 8.81 -36.42
C GLY A 121 -9.08 7.98 -35.41
N PRO A 122 -10.19 8.53 -34.88
CA PRO A 122 -10.96 7.95 -33.77
C PRO A 122 -11.89 6.78 -34.18
N GLN A 123 -12.01 6.52 -35.48
CA GLN A 123 -12.89 5.50 -36.06
C GLN A 123 -12.35 4.07 -35.98
N TYR A 124 -11.32 3.82 -35.17
CA TYR A 124 -10.73 2.50 -35.01
C TYR A 124 -10.94 1.98 -33.59
N SER A 125 -11.18 0.69 -33.46
CA SER A 125 -11.34 0.02 -32.16
C SER A 125 -10.69 -1.35 -32.17
N CYS A 126 -10.45 -1.89 -30.97
CA CYS A 126 -9.75 -3.17 -30.82
C CYS A 126 -10.68 -4.37 -30.96
N CYS A 127 -10.18 -5.39 -31.65
CA CYS A 127 -10.75 -6.73 -31.69
C CYS A 127 -9.69 -7.75 -31.25
N GLY A 128 -9.62 -8.03 -29.95
CA GLY A 128 -8.53 -8.83 -29.39
C GLY A 128 -7.18 -8.10 -29.55
N LYS A 129 -6.25 -8.69 -30.31
CA LYS A 129 -4.92 -8.12 -30.59
C LYS A 129 -4.88 -7.24 -31.85
N THR A 130 -5.90 -7.32 -32.70
CA THR A 130 -6.00 -6.52 -33.95
C THR A 130 -6.92 -5.32 -33.73
N PHE A 131 -7.02 -4.46 -34.75
CA PHE A 131 -7.91 -3.32 -34.78
C PHE A 131 -8.84 -3.41 -36.00
N TYR A 132 -9.96 -2.69 -35.96
CA TYR A 132 -10.93 -2.63 -37.04
C TYR A 132 -11.53 -1.24 -37.15
N ASN A 133 -12.05 -0.89 -38.32
CA ASN A 133 -12.74 0.38 -38.56
C ASN A 133 -14.19 0.29 -38.07
N THR A 134 -14.57 1.09 -37.07
CA THR A 134 -15.91 1.11 -36.47
C THR A 134 -16.98 1.62 -37.42
N GLY A 135 -16.63 2.32 -38.49
CA GLY A 135 -17.54 2.75 -39.56
C GLY A 135 -17.96 1.60 -40.46
N THR A 136 -17.04 0.71 -40.84
CA THR A 136 -17.27 -0.33 -41.87
C THR A 136 -17.27 -1.76 -41.33
N GLN A 137 -16.83 -2.00 -40.10
CA GLN A 137 -16.61 -3.32 -39.54
C GLN A 137 -17.14 -3.45 -38.09
N LEU A 138 -17.23 -4.69 -37.60
CA LEU A 138 -17.60 -5.06 -36.24
C LEU A 138 -16.61 -6.10 -35.71
N CYS A 139 -16.41 -6.13 -34.39
CA CYS A 139 -15.72 -7.23 -33.72
C CYS A 139 -16.73 -8.19 -33.08
N CYS A 140 -16.83 -9.42 -33.59
CA CYS A 140 -17.73 -10.44 -33.10
C CYS A 140 -16.94 -11.59 -32.46
N SER A 141 -16.97 -11.68 -31.12
CA SER A 141 -16.24 -12.70 -30.35
C SER A 141 -14.75 -12.82 -30.73
N GLY A 142 -14.08 -11.70 -31.02
CA GLY A 142 -12.66 -11.66 -31.39
C GLY A 142 -12.38 -11.78 -32.89
N VAL A 143 -13.40 -11.89 -33.73
CA VAL A 143 -13.27 -11.94 -35.21
C VAL A 143 -13.82 -10.65 -35.82
N VAL A 144 -13.04 -10.02 -36.69
CA VAL A 144 -13.46 -8.81 -37.43
C VAL A 144 -14.37 -9.21 -38.59
N ARG A 145 -15.53 -8.56 -38.72
CA ARG A 145 -16.53 -8.80 -39.77
C ARG A 145 -16.97 -7.49 -40.42
N PRO A 146 -17.27 -7.48 -41.74
CA PRO A 146 -17.80 -6.30 -42.41
C PRO A 146 -19.23 -5.99 -41.93
N LYS A 147 -19.58 -4.71 -41.92
CA LYS A 147 -20.97 -4.24 -41.80
C LYS A 147 -21.63 -4.35 -43.16
N SER A 148 -22.67 -5.16 -43.23
CA SER A 148 -23.45 -5.36 -44.46
C SER A 148 -24.59 -4.33 -44.61
N HIS A 149 -25.04 -3.73 -43.52
CA HIS A 149 -26.23 -2.87 -43.47
C HIS A 149 -26.07 -1.73 -42.44
N SER A 150 -27.11 -0.89 -42.29
CA SER A 150 -27.07 0.26 -41.38
C SER A 150 -27.22 -0.12 -39.90
N GLN A 151 -27.77 -1.31 -39.58
CA GLN A 151 -27.95 -1.77 -38.20
C GLN A 151 -27.41 -3.19 -38.00
N ASN A 152 -26.11 -3.31 -37.75
CA ASN A 152 -25.46 -4.61 -37.54
C ASN A 152 -25.22 -4.91 -36.05
N ALA A 153 -25.37 -6.17 -35.67
CA ALA A 153 -24.96 -6.69 -34.37
C ALA A 153 -24.22 -8.03 -34.53
N CYS A 154 -23.61 -8.49 -33.44
CA CYS A 154 -22.91 -9.78 -33.41
C CYS A 154 -23.79 -10.88 -32.81
N CYS A 155 -23.76 -12.05 -33.44
CA CYS A 155 -24.32 -13.30 -32.93
C CYS A 155 -23.21 -14.34 -32.88
N GLY A 156 -22.58 -14.51 -31.72
CA GLY A 156 -21.33 -15.27 -31.63
C GLY A 156 -20.24 -14.60 -32.48
N THR A 157 -19.67 -15.35 -33.44
CA THR A 157 -18.59 -14.89 -34.35
C THR A 157 -19.11 -14.22 -35.64
N SER A 158 -20.43 -14.17 -35.83
CA SER A 158 -21.05 -13.72 -37.07
C SER A 158 -21.71 -12.35 -36.89
N ALA A 159 -21.55 -11.47 -37.88
CA ALA A 159 -22.30 -10.23 -37.98
C ALA A 159 -23.65 -10.49 -38.65
N TYR A 160 -24.70 -9.81 -38.20
CA TYR A 160 -26.05 -9.96 -38.76
C TYR A 160 -26.80 -8.63 -38.78
N ASP A 161 -27.81 -8.52 -39.64
CA ASP A 161 -28.66 -7.34 -39.77
C ASP A 161 -29.79 -7.37 -38.74
N THR A 162 -29.76 -6.44 -37.79
CA THR A 162 -30.78 -6.36 -36.73
C THR A 162 -32.15 -5.91 -37.26
N THR A 163 -32.26 -5.40 -38.49
CA THR A 163 -33.55 -5.04 -39.09
C THR A 163 -34.29 -6.27 -39.61
N ARG A 164 -33.57 -7.26 -40.16
CA ARG A 164 -34.13 -8.46 -40.81
C ARG A 164 -33.93 -9.74 -40.03
N GLN A 165 -33.01 -9.78 -39.08
CA GLN A 165 -32.58 -11.00 -38.40
C GLN A 165 -32.49 -10.79 -36.89
N ILE A 166 -32.52 -11.88 -36.14
CA ILE A 166 -32.41 -11.92 -34.69
C ILE A 166 -31.46 -13.05 -34.26
N CYS A 167 -30.61 -12.76 -33.28
CA CYS A 167 -29.71 -13.75 -32.69
C CYS A 167 -30.38 -14.50 -31.55
N CYS A 168 -30.30 -15.83 -31.58
CA CYS A 168 -30.74 -16.72 -30.52
C CYS A 168 -29.74 -17.85 -30.27
N ILE A 169 -29.17 -17.92 -29.07
CA ILE A 169 -28.13 -18.90 -28.70
C ILE A 169 -27.07 -19.00 -29.81
N ARG A 170 -26.45 -17.88 -30.15
CA ARG A 170 -25.40 -17.79 -31.19
C ARG A 170 -25.82 -18.23 -32.61
N SER A 171 -27.12 -18.47 -32.84
CA SER A 171 -27.69 -18.80 -34.15
C SER A 171 -28.52 -17.63 -34.66
N ILE A 172 -28.41 -17.32 -35.95
CA ILE A 172 -29.09 -16.20 -36.59
C ILE A 172 -30.38 -16.71 -37.23
N PHE A 173 -31.50 -16.06 -36.93
CA PHE A 173 -32.82 -16.39 -37.48
C PHE A 173 -33.44 -15.17 -38.19
N PRO A 174 -34.30 -15.38 -39.20
CA PRO A 174 -35.09 -14.31 -39.80
C PRO A 174 -36.12 -13.71 -38.82
N LYS A 175 -36.38 -12.40 -38.94
CA LYS A 175 -37.41 -11.67 -38.18
C LYS A 175 -38.72 -11.65 -38.97
N PHE A 176 -39.63 -12.57 -38.65
CA PHE A 176 -40.95 -12.64 -39.30
C PHE A 176 -42.00 -11.67 -38.75
N TYR A 177 -41.80 -11.08 -37.56
CA TYR A 177 -42.83 -10.32 -36.82
C TYR A 177 -42.55 -8.81 -36.67
N GLY A 178 -41.72 -8.24 -37.54
CA GLY A 178 -41.32 -6.82 -37.48
C GLY A 178 -40.26 -6.51 -36.40
N ARG A 179 -39.75 -5.26 -36.39
CA ARG A 179 -38.56 -4.88 -35.60
C ARG A 179 -38.78 -4.90 -34.08
N THR A 180 -39.98 -4.57 -33.61
CA THR A 180 -40.27 -4.33 -32.18
C THR A 180 -40.78 -5.57 -31.43
N LEU A 181 -41.52 -6.46 -32.11
CA LEU A 181 -42.20 -7.60 -31.50
C LEU A 181 -41.34 -8.87 -31.44
N ALA A 182 -40.43 -9.06 -32.38
CA ALA A 182 -39.55 -10.23 -32.40
C ALA A 182 -38.51 -10.16 -31.27
N LYS A 183 -38.57 -11.11 -30.33
CA LYS A 183 -37.59 -11.30 -29.25
C LYS A 183 -37.04 -12.72 -29.27
N CYS A 184 -35.97 -12.94 -28.51
CA CYS A 184 -35.30 -14.22 -28.45
C CYS A 184 -35.56 -14.96 -27.13
N CYS A 185 -35.96 -16.23 -27.21
CA CYS A 185 -36.10 -17.16 -26.10
C CYS A 185 -35.58 -18.53 -26.52
N ARG A 186 -34.28 -18.66 -26.77
CA ARG A 186 -33.64 -19.80 -27.46
C ARG A 186 -34.01 -19.95 -28.94
N LYS A 187 -35.26 -19.65 -29.29
CA LYS A 187 -35.76 -19.45 -30.65
C LYS A 187 -36.46 -18.09 -30.73
N PRO A 188 -36.66 -17.53 -31.94
CA PRO A 188 -37.45 -16.31 -32.12
C PRO A 188 -38.90 -16.53 -31.68
N TYR A 189 -39.49 -15.52 -31.04
CA TYR A 189 -40.90 -15.50 -30.66
C TYR A 189 -41.46 -14.07 -30.76
N SER A 190 -42.78 -13.93 -30.87
CA SER A 190 -43.45 -12.62 -30.90
C SER A 190 -43.95 -12.21 -29.53
N THR A 191 -43.60 -11.01 -29.04
CA THR A 191 -44.12 -10.50 -27.76
C THR A 191 -45.59 -10.10 -27.78
N SER A 192 -46.21 -10.03 -28.97
CA SER A 192 -47.65 -9.78 -29.10
C SER A 192 -48.47 -11.01 -28.68
N THR A 193 -48.03 -12.21 -29.04
CA THR A 193 -48.78 -13.47 -28.87
C THR A 193 -48.10 -14.48 -27.95
N GLN A 194 -46.83 -14.29 -27.59
CA GLN A 194 -46.04 -15.29 -26.86
C GLN A 194 -45.21 -14.66 -25.72
N LEU A 195 -44.85 -15.49 -24.75
CA LEU A 195 -43.99 -15.19 -23.61
C LEU A 195 -42.79 -16.13 -23.58
N CYS A 196 -41.70 -15.68 -22.95
CA CYS A 196 -40.52 -16.50 -22.68
C CYS A 196 -40.41 -16.77 -21.18
N CYS A 197 -40.71 -18.00 -20.74
CA CYS A 197 -40.60 -18.39 -19.34
C CYS A 197 -39.45 -19.40 -19.17
N GLY A 198 -38.37 -18.98 -18.51
CA GLY A 198 -37.24 -19.85 -18.19
C GLY A 198 -36.60 -20.54 -19.40
N GLY A 199 -36.61 -19.88 -20.57
CA GLY A 199 -36.06 -20.39 -21.82
C GLY A 199 -37.06 -21.20 -22.67
N THR A 200 -38.33 -21.25 -22.29
CA THR A 200 -39.41 -21.91 -23.05
C THR A 200 -40.38 -20.86 -23.58
N VAL A 201 -40.74 -20.96 -24.87
CA VAL A 201 -41.76 -20.11 -25.49
C VAL A 201 -43.14 -20.69 -25.20
N VAL A 202 -44.03 -19.86 -24.67
CA VAL A 202 -45.41 -20.23 -24.32
C VAL A 202 -46.38 -19.19 -24.89
N GLN A 203 -47.64 -19.56 -25.08
CA GLN A 203 -48.67 -18.63 -25.57
C GLN A 203 -48.98 -17.56 -24.51
N LYS A 204 -49.12 -16.31 -24.96
CA LYS A 204 -49.45 -15.16 -24.13
C LYS A 204 -50.95 -15.06 -24.00
N ILE A 205 -51.43 -15.24 -22.78
CA ILE A 205 -52.82 -14.96 -22.40
C ILE A 205 -52.88 -13.51 -21.89
N LYS A 206 -54.00 -12.81 -22.11
CA LYS A 206 -54.18 -11.45 -21.58
C LYS A 206 -53.98 -11.46 -20.06
N GLY A 207 -53.11 -10.60 -19.56
CA GLY A 207 -52.77 -10.56 -18.13
C GLY A 207 -51.84 -11.68 -17.66
N SER A 208 -51.15 -12.42 -18.52
CA SER A 208 -50.16 -13.44 -18.10
C SER A 208 -48.73 -12.90 -18.04
N ALA A 209 -47.93 -13.43 -17.11
CA ALA A 209 -46.49 -13.14 -16.99
C ALA A 209 -45.72 -14.40 -16.53
N CYS A 210 -44.38 -14.34 -16.58
CA CYS A 210 -43.52 -15.46 -16.20
C CYS A 210 -42.97 -15.32 -14.77
N CYS A 211 -42.98 -16.42 -14.02
CA CYS A 211 -42.28 -16.61 -12.77
C CYS A 211 -41.30 -17.78 -12.92
N GLY A 212 -40.05 -17.48 -13.29
CA GLY A 212 -39.10 -18.51 -13.70
C GLY A 212 -39.59 -19.25 -14.95
N LYS A 213 -39.79 -20.57 -14.85
CA LYS A 213 -40.30 -21.42 -15.94
C LYS A 213 -41.82 -21.45 -16.06
N ARG A 214 -42.56 -20.93 -15.07
CA ARG A 214 -44.03 -21.04 -15.00
C ARG A 214 -44.70 -19.75 -15.45
N VAL A 215 -45.85 -19.88 -16.11
CA VAL A 215 -46.77 -18.76 -16.41
C VAL A 215 -47.70 -18.56 -15.22
N TYR A 216 -48.03 -17.31 -14.90
CA TYR A 216 -48.98 -16.95 -13.85
C TYR A 216 -49.90 -15.81 -14.33
N ASP A 217 -51.08 -15.71 -13.73
CA ASP A 217 -52.04 -14.64 -14.01
C ASP A 217 -51.73 -13.42 -13.16
N THR A 218 -51.35 -12.32 -13.80
CA THR A 218 -51.03 -11.05 -13.14
C THR A 218 -52.23 -10.39 -12.48
N ASN A 219 -53.47 -10.72 -12.86
CA ASN A 219 -54.65 -10.17 -12.22
C ASN A 219 -54.87 -10.77 -10.83
N THR A 220 -54.61 -12.06 -10.65
CA THR A 220 -54.90 -12.80 -9.41
C THR A 220 -53.66 -13.21 -8.61
N GLN A 221 -52.47 -13.16 -9.22
CA GLN A 221 -51.24 -13.71 -8.65
C GLN A 221 -50.04 -12.74 -8.79
N VAL A 222 -49.02 -12.98 -7.97
CA VAL A 222 -47.77 -12.22 -7.92
C VAL A 222 -46.59 -13.19 -7.81
N CYS A 223 -45.54 -12.95 -8.59
CA CYS A 223 -44.29 -13.70 -8.49
C CYS A 223 -43.30 -12.98 -7.57
N CYS A 224 -42.85 -13.65 -6.51
CA CYS A 224 -41.85 -13.13 -5.58
C CYS A 224 -40.71 -14.14 -5.43
N SER A 225 -39.49 -13.76 -5.85
CA SER A 225 -38.30 -14.63 -5.79
C SER A 225 -38.52 -16.04 -6.38
N GLY A 226 -39.28 -16.14 -7.48
CA GLY A 226 -39.59 -17.42 -8.14
C GLY A 226 -40.78 -18.19 -7.57
N VAL A 227 -41.42 -17.69 -6.51
CA VAL A 227 -42.64 -18.26 -5.92
C VAL A 227 -43.87 -17.49 -6.38
N ILE A 228 -44.84 -18.19 -6.97
CA ILE A 228 -46.14 -17.63 -7.35
C ILE A 228 -47.06 -17.66 -6.12
N SER A 229 -47.58 -16.50 -5.72
CA SER A 229 -48.49 -16.33 -4.58
C SER A 229 -49.77 -15.61 -5.01
N LYS A 230 -50.86 -15.76 -4.24
CA LYS A 230 -52.10 -14.98 -4.46
C LYS A 230 -51.83 -13.47 -4.27
N ARG A 231 -52.46 -12.65 -5.11
CA ARG A 231 -52.41 -11.19 -5.01
C ARG A 231 -53.12 -10.74 -3.72
N PRO A 232 -52.50 -9.85 -2.91
CA PRO A 232 -53.18 -9.25 -1.77
C PRO A 232 -54.44 -8.47 -2.20
N HIS A 233 -55.56 -8.68 -1.50
CA HIS A 233 -56.84 -8.03 -1.82
C HIS A 233 -56.72 -6.50 -1.80
N GLY A 234 -57.31 -5.84 -2.82
CA GLY A 234 -57.36 -4.38 -2.93
C GLY A 234 -56.01 -3.71 -3.25
N VAL A 235 -55.02 -4.45 -3.73
CA VAL A 235 -53.68 -3.92 -4.02
C VAL A 235 -53.40 -3.94 -5.52
N SER A 236 -53.35 -2.75 -6.14
CA SER A 236 -52.99 -2.58 -7.55
C SER A 236 -51.53 -2.91 -7.83
N ASN A 237 -50.61 -2.48 -6.95
CA ASN A 237 -49.17 -2.66 -7.12
C ASN A 237 -48.51 -3.33 -5.89
N PRO A 238 -48.65 -4.66 -5.70
CA PRO A 238 -48.03 -5.37 -4.60
C PRO A 238 -46.51 -5.44 -4.75
N ARG A 239 -45.78 -5.38 -3.63
CA ARG A 239 -44.33 -5.55 -3.57
C ARG A 239 -43.96 -6.88 -2.95
N CYS A 240 -42.72 -7.34 -3.17
CA CYS A 240 -42.23 -8.60 -2.63
C CYS A 240 -41.31 -8.40 -1.43
N CYS A 241 -41.52 -9.22 -0.40
CA CYS A 241 -40.62 -9.38 0.74
C CYS A 241 -40.15 -10.84 0.75
N LYS A 242 -38.94 -11.09 0.23
CA LYS A 242 -38.49 -12.44 -0.12
C LYS A 242 -39.52 -13.09 -1.06
N THR A 243 -40.11 -14.21 -0.65
CA THR A 243 -41.09 -14.99 -1.44
C THR A 243 -42.54 -14.53 -1.26
N ARG A 244 -42.82 -13.56 -0.38
CA ARG A 244 -44.20 -13.17 -0.04
C ARG A 244 -44.56 -11.79 -0.59
N PRO A 245 -45.72 -11.64 -1.27
CA PRO A 245 -46.22 -10.33 -1.67
C PRO A 245 -46.81 -9.57 -0.47
N TYR A 246 -46.77 -8.25 -0.50
CA TYR A 246 -47.30 -7.36 0.54
C TYR A 246 -47.84 -6.05 -0.06
N ASN A 247 -48.69 -5.35 0.71
CA ASN A 247 -49.27 -4.08 0.31
C ASN A 247 -48.30 -2.92 0.63
N PRO A 248 -47.68 -2.25 -0.35
CA PRO A 248 -46.72 -1.18 -0.07
C PRO A 248 -47.36 0.10 0.45
N ASN A 249 -48.69 0.24 0.43
CA ASN A 249 -49.38 1.41 0.99
C ASN A 249 -49.39 1.33 2.52
N THR A 250 -49.64 0.14 3.08
CA THR A 250 -49.82 -0.09 4.53
C THR A 250 -48.70 -0.87 5.19
N GLN A 251 -47.83 -1.52 4.41
CA GLN A 251 -46.77 -2.40 4.92
C GLN A 251 -45.40 -2.07 4.32
N VAL A 252 -44.35 -2.58 4.97
CA VAL A 252 -42.95 -2.45 4.58
C VAL A 252 -42.19 -3.73 4.92
N CYS A 253 -41.24 -4.10 4.07
CA CYS A 253 -40.37 -5.26 4.29
C CYS A 253 -39.07 -4.82 5.00
N CYS A 254 -38.83 -5.34 6.20
CA CYS A 254 -37.62 -5.07 6.97
C CYS A 254 -36.88 -6.38 7.27
N SER A 255 -35.67 -6.54 6.74
CA SER A 255 -34.85 -7.76 6.90
C SER A 255 -35.60 -9.06 6.55
N GLY A 256 -36.51 -8.99 5.57
CA GLY A 256 -37.33 -10.13 5.13
C GLY A 256 -38.58 -10.40 5.96
N VAL A 257 -38.94 -9.52 6.89
CA VAL A 257 -40.19 -9.56 7.66
C VAL A 257 -41.12 -8.46 7.16
N ILE A 258 -42.35 -8.82 6.80
CA ILE A 258 -43.40 -7.86 6.43
C ILE A 258 -43.99 -7.26 7.72
N SER A 259 -43.89 -5.96 7.88
CA SER A 259 -44.42 -5.22 9.02
C SER A 259 -45.40 -4.13 8.59
N LYS A 260 -46.38 -3.78 9.43
CA LYS A 260 -47.23 -2.61 9.21
C LYS A 260 -46.39 -1.33 9.28
N LYS A 261 -46.67 -0.36 8.40
CA LYS A 261 -46.04 0.96 8.48
C LYS A 261 -46.52 1.68 9.75
N PRO A 262 -45.66 2.47 10.40
CA PRO A 262 -46.10 3.39 11.45
C PRO A 262 -47.15 4.37 10.92
N HIS A 263 -48.14 4.71 11.75
CA HIS A 263 -49.23 5.62 11.37
C HIS A 263 -48.70 6.98 10.89
N GLY A 264 -49.22 7.47 9.76
CA GLY A 264 -48.82 8.76 9.18
C GLY A 264 -47.40 8.80 8.61
N VAL A 265 -46.73 7.66 8.42
CA VAL A 265 -45.36 7.60 7.89
C VAL A 265 -45.35 6.96 6.50
N PRO A 266 -45.33 7.75 5.42
CA PRO A 266 -45.35 7.21 4.05
C PRO A 266 -44.07 6.41 3.74
N ASN A 267 -42.92 6.90 4.22
CA ASN A 267 -41.59 6.37 3.95
C ASN A 267 -40.85 5.96 5.24
N PRO A 268 -41.25 4.85 5.89
CA PRO A 268 -40.56 4.36 7.08
C PRO A 268 -39.20 3.75 6.72
N ARG A 269 -38.25 3.83 7.65
CA ARG A 269 -36.97 3.13 7.57
C ARG A 269 -36.98 1.88 8.43
N CYS A 270 -36.06 0.95 8.18
CA CYS A 270 -35.97 -0.30 8.93
C CYS A 270 -34.83 -0.28 9.95
N CYS A 271 -35.12 -0.74 11.17
CA CYS A 271 -34.16 -1.05 12.21
C CYS A 271 -34.26 -2.54 12.50
N LYS A 272 -33.33 -3.33 11.95
CA LYS A 272 -33.47 -4.80 11.85
C LYS A 272 -34.79 -5.17 11.16
N THR A 273 -35.70 -5.82 11.87
CA THR A 273 -37.02 -6.27 11.37
C THR A 273 -38.13 -5.24 11.60
N ARG A 274 -37.88 -4.15 12.36
CA ARG A 274 -38.91 -3.20 12.76
C ARG A 274 -38.85 -1.92 11.95
N PRO A 275 -39.97 -1.44 11.40
CA PRO A 275 -40.02 -0.13 10.76
C PRO A 275 -40.11 1.00 11.79
N TYR A 276 -39.57 2.16 11.46
CA TYR A 276 -39.56 3.35 12.31
C TYR A 276 -39.70 4.64 11.50
N ASN A 277 -40.10 5.73 12.15
CA ASN A 277 -40.23 7.04 11.53
C ASN A 277 -38.85 7.74 11.47
N PRO A 278 -38.24 7.92 10.30
CA PRO A 278 -36.93 8.55 10.21
C PRO A 278 -36.93 10.04 10.63
N ASN A 279 -38.08 10.71 10.64
CA ASN A 279 -38.17 12.12 11.00
C ASN A 279 -38.10 12.31 12.53
N THR A 280 -38.65 11.37 13.31
CA THR A 280 -38.72 11.48 14.78
C THR A 280 -37.86 10.47 15.52
N GLN A 281 -37.31 9.47 14.83
CA GLN A 281 -36.58 8.36 15.44
C GLN A 281 -35.28 8.05 14.69
N VAL A 282 -34.36 7.37 15.39
CA VAL A 282 -33.05 6.94 14.91
C VAL A 282 -32.85 5.48 15.32
N CYS A 283 -32.27 4.67 14.43
CA CYS A 283 -31.85 3.31 14.74
C CYS A 283 -30.36 3.29 15.09
N CYS A 284 -30.03 2.86 16.31
CA CYS A 284 -28.66 2.70 16.78
C CYS A 284 -28.44 1.27 17.28
N SER A 285 -27.53 0.54 16.63
CA SER A 285 -27.23 -0.87 16.96
C SER A 285 -28.47 -1.78 17.05
N GLY A 286 -29.50 -1.49 16.24
CA GLY A 286 -30.75 -2.24 16.22
C GLY A 286 -31.81 -1.82 17.26
N VAL A 287 -31.55 -0.76 18.03
CA VAL A 287 -32.51 -0.14 18.95
C VAL A 287 -33.07 1.13 18.31
N ILE A 288 -34.40 1.26 18.28
CA ILE A 288 -35.09 2.47 17.81
C ILE A 288 -35.20 3.43 19.00
N SER A 289 -34.69 4.65 18.85
CA SER A 289 -34.74 5.70 19.87
C SER A 289 -35.30 7.00 19.30
N LYS A 290 -35.79 7.89 20.18
CA LYS A 290 -36.22 9.24 19.77
C LYS A 290 -35.02 10.02 19.20
N ARG A 291 -35.28 10.80 18.15
CA ARG A 291 -34.30 11.71 17.56
C ARG A 291 -34.00 12.85 18.55
N PRO A 292 -32.73 13.19 18.80
CA PRO A 292 -32.38 14.37 19.58
C PRO A 292 -32.96 15.66 18.95
N HIS A 293 -33.55 16.53 19.79
CA HIS A 293 -34.18 17.79 19.33
C HIS A 293 -33.20 18.67 18.55
N GLY A 294 -33.65 19.24 17.43
CA GLY A 294 -32.86 20.17 16.61
C GLY A 294 -31.68 19.53 15.86
N VAL A 295 -31.59 18.19 15.80
CA VAL A 295 -30.47 17.50 15.16
C VAL A 295 -30.89 16.85 13.84
N SER A 296 -30.40 17.42 12.73
CA SER A 296 -30.59 16.88 11.38
C SER A 296 -29.85 15.56 11.18
N ASN A 297 -28.63 15.45 11.70
CA ASN A 297 -27.76 14.28 11.54
C ASN A 297 -27.22 13.71 12.87
N PRO A 298 -28.05 13.02 13.67
CA PRO A 298 -27.61 12.42 14.93
C PRO A 298 -26.66 11.26 14.69
N ARG A 299 -25.67 11.10 15.56
CA ARG A 299 -24.73 9.96 15.55
C ARG A 299 -25.13 8.95 16.63
N CYS A 300 -24.63 7.72 16.52
CA CYS A 300 -24.90 6.66 17.49
C CYS A 300 -23.70 6.39 18.38
N CYS A 301 -23.96 6.27 19.68
CA CYS A 301 -23.03 5.75 20.68
C CYS A 301 -23.64 4.47 21.25
N LYS A 302 -23.15 3.31 20.79
CA LYS A 302 -23.81 2.01 21.03
C LYS A 302 -25.27 2.05 20.56
N THR A 303 -26.23 1.96 21.48
CA THR A 303 -27.67 1.94 21.21
C THR A 303 -28.34 3.32 21.30
N ARG A 304 -27.60 4.36 21.71
CA ARG A 304 -28.17 5.70 21.98
C ARG A 304 -27.75 6.71 20.90
N PRO A 305 -28.69 7.50 20.35
CA PRO A 305 -28.35 8.62 19.48
C PRO A 305 -27.85 9.82 20.30
N TYR A 306 -26.97 10.63 19.71
CA TYR A 306 -26.43 11.85 20.32
C TYR A 306 -26.24 12.96 19.28
N ASN A 307 -26.14 14.21 19.74
CA ASN A 307 -25.89 15.37 18.91
C ASN A 307 -24.39 15.52 18.62
N PRO A 308 -23.90 15.28 17.39
CA PRO A 308 -22.46 15.40 17.11
C PRO A 308 -21.93 16.83 17.16
N ASN A 309 -22.79 17.84 17.21
CA ASN A 309 -22.35 19.23 17.33
C ASN A 309 -21.90 19.56 18.75
N THR A 310 -22.61 19.04 19.75
CA THR A 310 -22.37 19.35 21.18
C THR A 310 -21.82 18.18 21.98
N GLN A 311 -21.87 16.95 21.46
CA GLN A 311 -21.51 15.73 22.18
C GLN A 311 -20.54 14.86 21.36
N VAL A 312 -19.88 13.94 22.07
CA VAL A 312 -18.95 12.94 21.53
C VAL A 312 -19.13 11.62 22.27
N CYS A 313 -18.91 10.50 21.58
CA CYS A 313 -18.97 9.17 22.16
C CYS A 313 -17.56 8.67 22.49
N CYS A 314 -17.25 8.49 23.78
CA CYS A 314 -15.97 7.98 24.26
C CYS A 314 -16.19 6.66 24.99
N SER A 315 -15.60 5.56 24.47
CA SER A 315 -15.76 4.20 25.03
C SER A 315 -17.21 3.78 25.30
N GLY A 316 -18.14 4.28 24.49
CA GLY A 316 -19.57 3.99 24.63
C GLY A 316 -20.34 4.86 25.61
N VAL A 317 -19.71 5.89 26.18
CA VAL A 317 -20.35 6.92 26.99
C VAL A 317 -20.51 8.19 26.13
N ILE A 318 -21.70 8.80 26.17
CA ILE A 318 -21.97 10.08 25.51
C ILE A 318 -21.58 11.19 26.48
N SER A 319 -20.66 12.06 26.06
CA SER A 319 -20.17 13.19 26.86
C SER A 319 -20.28 14.48 26.06
N SER A 320 -20.47 15.61 26.75
CA SER A 320 -20.41 16.93 26.13
C SER A 320 -19.01 17.21 25.61
N LYS A 321 -18.91 17.86 24.45
CA LYS A 321 -17.62 18.32 23.91
C LYS A 321 -17.03 19.40 24.83
N PRO A 322 -15.70 19.44 25.01
CA PRO A 322 -15.05 20.56 25.66
C PRO A 322 -15.34 21.89 24.95
N PHE A 323 -15.37 22.99 25.71
CA PHE A 323 -15.70 24.31 25.19
C PHE A 323 -14.77 24.72 24.03
N ARG A 324 -15.37 25.18 22.91
CA ARG A 324 -14.66 25.58 21.67
C ARG A 324 -13.77 24.50 21.05
N VAL A 325 -14.07 23.21 21.26
CA VAL A 325 -13.34 22.11 20.62
C VAL A 325 -14.23 21.38 19.61
N SER A 326 -13.96 21.58 18.32
CA SER A 326 -14.72 20.93 17.24
C SER A 326 -14.48 19.42 17.19
N ASN A 327 -13.22 19.01 17.36
CA ASN A 327 -12.75 17.62 17.24
C ASN A 327 -12.01 17.17 18.52
N PRO A 328 -12.73 16.85 19.61
CA PRO A 328 -12.10 16.32 20.81
C PRO A 328 -11.61 14.89 20.62
N SER A 329 -10.53 14.55 21.33
CA SER A 329 -10.06 13.18 21.46
C SER A 329 -10.61 12.54 22.73
N CYS A 330 -10.60 11.21 22.82
CA CYS A 330 -11.12 10.49 23.98
C CYS A 330 -9.99 9.91 24.83
N CYS A 331 -10.04 10.17 26.14
CA CYS A 331 -9.23 9.51 27.14
C CYS A 331 -10.16 8.62 27.98
N LYS A 332 -10.19 7.32 27.68
CA LYS A 332 -11.23 6.39 28.17
C LYS A 332 -12.63 6.89 27.81
N THR A 333 -13.43 7.32 28.79
CA THR A 333 -14.78 7.84 28.63
C THR A 333 -14.84 9.36 28.54
N THR A 334 -13.73 10.05 28.79
CA THR A 334 -13.70 11.51 28.95
C THR A 334 -13.13 12.17 27.69
N PRO A 335 -13.84 13.11 27.06
CA PRO A 335 -13.31 13.86 25.94
C PRO A 335 -12.34 14.96 26.40
N TYR A 336 -11.30 15.22 25.60
CA TYR A 336 -10.26 16.20 25.88
C TYR A 336 -9.84 16.94 24.61
N ASN A 337 -9.19 18.10 24.77
CA ASN A 337 -8.66 18.88 23.65
C ASN A 337 -7.28 18.35 23.23
N PRO A 338 -7.11 17.71 22.06
CA PRO A 338 -5.80 17.18 21.67
C PRO A 338 -4.74 18.24 21.37
N ILE A 339 -5.13 19.51 21.22
CA ILE A 339 -4.20 20.63 21.01
C ILE A 339 -3.53 21.01 22.32
N THR A 340 -4.30 21.09 23.41
CA THR A 340 -3.82 21.60 24.71
C THR A 340 -3.64 20.51 25.76
N GLN A 341 -4.10 19.29 25.50
CA GLN A 341 -4.10 18.19 26.46
C GLN A 341 -3.63 16.89 25.81
N LEU A 342 -3.17 15.96 26.65
CA LEU A 342 -2.64 14.66 26.26
C LEU A 342 -3.19 13.57 27.18
N CYS A 343 -3.56 12.42 26.62
CA CYS A 343 -4.03 11.27 27.41
C CYS A 343 -2.90 10.26 27.65
N CYS A 344 -2.46 10.11 28.90
CA CYS A 344 -1.39 9.19 29.29
C CYS A 344 -1.93 8.12 30.24
N LEU A 345 -1.99 6.85 29.76
CA LEU A 345 -2.58 5.72 30.49
C LEU A 345 -3.95 6.02 31.12
N GLY A 346 -4.77 6.82 30.45
CA GLY A 346 -6.10 7.19 30.90
C GLY A 346 -6.18 8.41 31.81
N ALA A 347 -5.07 9.10 32.09
CA ALA A 347 -5.04 10.40 32.75
C ALA A 347 -4.89 11.53 31.72
N ILE A 348 -5.73 12.56 31.81
CA ILE A 348 -5.65 13.75 30.95
C ILE A 348 -4.65 14.72 31.58
N GLN A 349 -3.63 15.09 30.82
CA GLN A 349 -2.60 16.04 31.19
C GLN A 349 -2.88 17.41 30.56
N PRO A 350 -2.56 18.53 31.24
CA PRO A 350 -2.88 19.90 30.79
C PRO A 350 -1.94 20.42 29.69
N VAL A 351 -1.15 19.56 29.06
CA VAL A 351 -0.26 19.90 27.95
C VAL A 351 -0.60 19.09 26.71
N GLY A 352 -0.43 19.69 25.54
CA GLY A 352 -0.71 19.07 24.24
C GLY A 352 0.21 19.58 23.15
N GLY A 353 0.17 18.93 22.00
CA GLY A 353 1.01 19.27 20.83
C GLY A 353 2.14 18.28 20.54
N PRO A 354 2.82 18.43 19.38
CA PRO A 354 3.76 17.44 18.85
C PRO A 354 5.05 17.29 19.67
N GLN A 355 5.36 18.26 20.53
CA GLN A 355 6.57 18.28 21.35
C GLN A 355 6.42 17.54 22.68
N TYR A 356 5.20 17.18 23.10
CA TYR A 356 4.96 16.43 24.33
C TYR A 356 4.58 14.98 24.02
N SER A 357 5.00 14.06 24.88
CA SER A 357 4.65 12.64 24.77
C SER A 357 4.46 12.02 26.14
N CYS A 358 3.80 10.87 26.20
CA CYS A 358 3.55 10.18 27.45
C CYS A 358 4.76 9.36 27.91
N CYS A 359 5.05 9.41 29.20
CA CYS A 359 5.95 8.50 29.89
C CYS A 359 5.16 7.83 31.02
N GLY A 360 4.59 6.65 30.76
CA GLY A 360 3.64 6.05 31.69
C GLY A 360 2.38 6.94 31.87
N LYS A 361 2.08 7.33 33.12
CA LYS A 361 0.94 8.20 33.46
C LYS A 361 1.24 9.69 33.32
N THR A 362 2.51 10.08 33.22
CA THR A 362 2.94 11.47 33.12
C THR A 362 3.27 11.84 31.67
N PHE A 363 3.52 13.12 31.44
CA PHE A 363 3.99 13.64 30.16
C PHE A 363 5.44 14.12 30.28
N TYR A 364 6.13 14.23 29.14
CA TYR A 364 7.45 14.82 29.06
C TYR A 364 7.64 15.60 27.75
N ASN A 365 8.55 16.56 27.76
CA ASN A 365 8.94 17.31 26.57
C ASN A 365 9.94 16.48 25.75
N THR A 366 9.55 16.04 24.57
CA THR A 366 10.38 15.24 23.66
C THR A 366 11.59 15.99 23.10
N GLY A 367 11.67 17.31 23.21
CA GLY A 367 12.86 18.10 22.87
C GLY A 367 13.95 17.99 23.94
N THR A 368 13.60 18.19 25.21
CA THR A 368 14.55 18.33 26.32
C THR A 368 14.68 17.07 27.19
N GLN A 369 13.67 16.21 27.19
CA GLN A 369 13.56 15.07 28.09
C GLN A 369 13.41 13.76 27.31
N LEU A 370 13.73 12.66 27.98
CA LEU A 370 13.52 11.30 27.50
C LEU A 370 12.72 10.50 28.52
N CYS A 371 12.07 9.44 28.05
CA CYS A 371 11.38 8.48 28.90
C CYS A 371 12.16 7.17 28.92
N CYS A 372 12.60 6.71 30.09
CA CYS A 372 13.11 5.35 30.28
C CYS A 372 12.23 4.63 31.29
N SER A 373 11.62 3.52 30.88
CA SER A 373 10.84 2.63 31.77
C SER A 373 9.76 3.35 32.58
N GLY A 374 9.11 4.36 31.98
CA GLY A 374 8.04 5.12 32.64
C GLY A 374 8.52 6.26 33.55
N VAL A 375 9.83 6.51 33.63
CA VAL A 375 10.43 7.64 34.35
C VAL A 375 11.06 8.63 33.37
N VAL A 376 10.88 9.92 33.65
CA VAL A 376 11.35 11.02 32.81
C VAL A 376 12.73 11.48 33.29
N TYR A 377 13.66 11.63 32.34
CA TYR A 377 15.00 12.15 32.61
C TYR A 377 15.39 13.25 31.62
N ASP A 378 16.32 14.11 32.01
CA ASP A 378 16.91 15.12 31.13
C ASP A 378 17.82 14.45 30.08
N LYS A 379 17.61 14.79 28.80
CA LYS A 379 18.40 14.24 27.68
C LYS A 379 19.86 14.67 27.68
N THR A 380 20.19 15.80 28.28
CA THR A 380 21.55 16.31 28.39
C THR A 380 22.39 15.47 29.36
N LEU A 381 21.74 14.92 30.39
CA LEU A 381 22.39 14.17 31.46
C LEU A 381 22.30 12.66 31.28
N ALA A 382 21.13 12.14 30.91
CA ALA A 382 20.83 10.72 30.92
C ALA A 382 20.58 10.14 29.52
N LYS A 383 20.74 8.82 29.41
CA LYS A 383 20.34 8.01 28.24
C LYS A 383 19.68 6.71 28.70
N CYS A 384 18.83 6.11 27.87
CA CYS A 384 18.28 4.78 28.16
C CYS A 384 19.23 3.67 27.73
N CYS A 385 19.30 2.63 28.56
CA CYS A 385 19.97 1.37 28.31
C CYS A 385 19.03 0.22 28.68
N GLY A 386 18.39 -0.40 27.69
CA GLY A 386 17.36 -1.41 27.96
C GLY A 386 16.23 -0.82 28.82
N SER A 387 16.03 -1.37 30.01
CA SER A 387 15.03 -0.93 30.99
C SER A 387 15.58 0.01 32.08
N ALA A 388 16.83 0.48 31.97
CA ALA A 388 17.44 1.39 32.94
C ALA A 388 17.88 2.70 32.26
N HIS A 389 18.03 3.76 33.05
CA HIS A 389 18.74 4.97 32.61
C HIS A 389 20.21 4.88 33.01
N TYR A 390 21.08 5.66 32.35
CA TYR A 390 22.48 5.79 32.74
C TYR A 390 23.03 7.17 32.37
N TYR A 391 24.07 7.61 33.09
CA TYR A 391 24.77 8.87 32.85
C TYR A 391 26.01 8.62 31.96
N PRO A 392 26.08 9.12 30.72
CA PRO A 392 27.18 8.80 29.79
C PRO A 392 28.57 9.32 30.24
N THR A 393 28.61 10.24 31.20
CA THR A 393 29.83 10.75 31.82
C THR A 393 30.52 9.68 32.65
N THR A 394 29.76 8.95 33.48
CA THR A 394 30.26 7.99 34.48
C THR A 394 29.93 6.53 34.17
N GLN A 395 29.05 6.26 33.20
CA GLN A 395 28.52 4.93 32.92
C GLN A 395 28.47 4.61 31.42
N LEU A 396 28.35 3.32 31.12
CA LEU A 396 28.23 2.75 29.78
C LEU A 396 26.99 1.85 29.69
N CYS A 397 26.46 1.71 28.48
CA CYS A 397 25.41 0.73 28.18
C CYS A 397 26.00 -0.41 27.33
N CYS A 398 26.14 -1.60 27.91
CA CYS A 398 26.65 -2.77 27.22
C CYS A 398 25.54 -3.82 27.08
N GLY A 399 25.04 -3.99 25.85
CA GLY A 399 24.04 -5.02 25.53
C GLY A 399 22.75 -4.97 26.35
N GLY A 400 22.35 -3.76 26.78
CA GLY A 400 21.15 -3.53 27.60
C GLY A 400 21.41 -3.42 29.10
N THR A 401 22.65 -3.59 29.56
CA THR A 401 23.04 -3.49 30.98
C THR A 401 23.88 -2.24 31.23
N VAL A 402 23.59 -1.54 32.33
CA VAL A 402 24.34 -0.36 32.77
C VAL A 402 25.54 -0.79 33.59
N VAL A 403 26.70 -0.23 33.28
CA VAL A 403 27.98 -0.54 33.94
C VAL A 403 28.77 0.74 34.18
N HIS A 404 29.59 0.77 35.24
CA HIS A 404 30.46 1.89 35.54
C HIS A 404 31.58 2.03 34.51
N LYS A 405 31.91 3.28 34.17
CA LYS A 405 32.95 3.62 33.21
C LYS A 405 34.24 3.93 33.96
N THR A 406 35.23 3.06 33.83
CA THR A 406 36.62 3.36 34.23
C THR A 406 37.43 3.84 33.02
N GLN A 407 38.65 4.35 33.26
CA GLN A 407 39.53 4.80 32.19
C GLN A 407 39.76 3.67 31.17
N GLY A 408 39.46 3.96 29.90
CA GLY A 408 39.56 2.96 28.83
C GLY A 408 38.41 1.93 28.78
N SER A 409 37.30 2.09 29.50
CA SER A 409 36.19 1.14 29.38
C SER A 409 35.42 1.25 28.06
N ALA A 410 35.20 0.12 27.38
CA ALA A 410 34.32 -0.01 26.21
C ALA A 410 33.51 -1.31 26.23
N CYS A 411 32.43 -1.36 25.45
CA CYS A 411 31.55 -2.54 25.37
C CYS A 411 31.92 -3.45 24.18
N CYS A 412 31.91 -4.75 24.44
CA CYS A 412 31.93 -5.82 23.45
C CYS A 412 30.67 -6.69 23.65
N GLY A 413 29.59 -6.36 22.93
CA GLY A 413 28.27 -6.95 23.22
C GLY A 413 27.80 -6.57 24.63
N LYS A 414 27.55 -7.57 25.48
CA LYS A 414 27.15 -7.40 26.90
C LYS A 414 28.33 -7.19 27.86
N ARG A 415 29.57 -7.44 27.44
CA ARG A 415 30.77 -7.42 28.32
C ARG A 415 31.53 -6.10 28.20
N VAL A 416 32.15 -5.67 29.30
CA VAL A 416 33.08 -4.53 29.33
C VAL A 416 34.50 -5.03 29.10
N TYR A 417 35.30 -4.28 28.34
CA TYR A 417 36.72 -4.53 28.16
C TYR A 417 37.52 -3.23 28.30
N ASN A 418 38.80 -3.37 28.66
CA ASN A 418 39.72 -2.25 28.80
C ASN A 418 40.41 -1.96 27.47
N THR A 419 40.09 -0.84 26.83
CA THR A 419 40.67 -0.39 25.55
C THR A 419 42.15 -0.07 25.63
N ASN A 420 42.78 -0.05 26.81
CA ASN A 420 44.23 0.11 26.92
C ASN A 420 44.95 -1.22 26.67
N THR A 421 44.38 -2.32 27.17
CA THR A 421 45.02 -3.65 27.15
C THR A 421 44.31 -4.66 26.24
N GLN A 422 43.08 -4.38 25.82
CA GLN A 422 42.20 -5.31 25.12
C GLN A 422 41.54 -4.66 23.89
N VAL A 423 41.02 -5.51 23.00
CA VAL A 423 40.30 -5.15 21.77
C VAL A 423 39.17 -6.15 21.53
N CYS A 424 38.04 -5.65 21.02
CA CYS A 424 36.87 -6.46 20.69
C CYS A 424 36.82 -6.72 19.18
N CYS A 425 36.88 -7.99 18.78
CA CYS A 425 36.81 -8.42 17.39
C CYS A 425 35.65 -9.41 17.23
N SER A 426 34.63 -9.04 16.46
CA SER A 426 33.42 -9.85 16.22
C SER A 426 32.76 -10.40 17.49
N GLY A 427 32.74 -9.62 18.57
CA GLY A 427 32.13 -10.03 19.85
C GLY A 427 33.08 -10.77 20.82
N VAL A 428 34.32 -11.06 20.40
CA VAL A 428 35.35 -11.68 21.24
C VAL A 428 36.31 -10.62 21.77
N ILE A 429 36.56 -10.63 23.08
CA ILE A 429 37.55 -9.75 23.73
C ILE A 429 38.91 -10.45 23.73
N SER A 430 39.90 -9.83 23.10
CA SER A 430 41.27 -10.33 23.00
C SER A 430 42.27 -9.33 23.59
N LYS A 431 43.45 -9.80 24.05
CA LYS A 431 44.56 -8.91 24.44
C LYS A 431 45.05 -8.11 23.22
N LYS A 432 45.46 -6.87 23.42
CA LYS A 432 46.11 -6.08 22.36
C LYS A 432 47.48 -6.67 22.01
N PRO A 433 47.84 -6.73 20.72
CA PRO A 433 49.21 -6.99 20.31
C PRO A 433 50.18 -5.97 20.95
N HIS A 434 51.34 -6.46 21.43
CA HIS A 434 52.35 -5.63 22.08
C HIS A 434 52.79 -4.47 21.17
N GLY A 435 52.87 -3.26 21.73
CA GLY A 435 53.32 -2.06 21.02
C GLY A 435 52.33 -1.47 20.01
N VAL A 436 51.08 -1.96 19.95
CA VAL A 436 50.09 -1.49 18.96
C VAL A 436 49.00 -0.63 19.61
N SER A 437 49.01 0.67 19.31
CA SER A 437 48.02 1.62 19.82
C SER A 437 46.62 1.38 19.21
N ASN A 438 46.56 1.03 17.92
CA ASN A 438 45.32 0.85 17.16
C ASN A 438 45.28 -0.48 16.37
N PRO A 439 45.12 -1.63 17.03
CA PRO A 439 45.04 -2.92 16.36
C PRO A 439 43.77 -3.04 15.51
N ARG A 440 43.86 -3.74 14.38
CA ARG A 440 42.71 -4.07 13.51
C ARG A 440 42.25 -5.50 13.74
N CYS A 441 41.04 -5.83 13.33
CA CYS A 441 40.48 -7.17 13.50
C CYS A 441 40.48 -7.95 12.17
N CYS A 442 40.93 -9.19 12.23
CA CYS A 442 40.79 -10.21 11.20
C CYS A 442 39.88 -11.30 11.75
N LYS A 443 38.59 -11.25 11.40
CA LYS A 443 37.53 -12.01 12.10
C LYS A 443 37.55 -11.72 13.62
N THR A 444 37.90 -12.70 14.45
CA THR A 444 38.00 -12.59 15.92
C THR A 444 39.40 -12.24 16.41
N LEU A 445 40.42 -12.27 15.54
CA LEU A 445 41.81 -12.07 15.92
C LEU A 445 42.26 -10.62 15.71
N PRO A 446 42.87 -9.97 16.71
CA PRO A 446 43.48 -8.67 16.52
C PRO A 446 44.87 -8.78 15.89
N TYR A 447 45.21 -7.84 15.01
CA TYR A 447 46.48 -7.79 14.30
C TYR A 447 47.04 -6.37 14.21
N ASN A 448 48.36 -6.25 14.01
CA ASN A 448 49.06 -4.97 13.85
C ASN A 448 48.91 -4.48 12.41
N PRO A 449 48.14 -3.41 12.12
CA PRO A 449 47.97 -2.94 10.75
C PRO A 449 49.23 -2.33 10.16
N ASN A 450 50.28 -2.06 10.94
CA ASN A 450 51.54 -1.53 10.44
C ASN A 450 52.42 -2.64 9.85
N THR A 451 52.44 -3.81 10.47
CA THR A 451 53.30 -4.94 10.08
C THR A 451 52.56 -6.14 9.49
N GLN A 452 51.22 -6.15 9.53
CA GLN A 452 50.41 -7.29 9.12
C GLN A 452 49.20 -6.87 8.25
N VAL A 453 48.69 -7.81 7.47
CA VAL A 453 47.51 -7.69 6.59
C VAL A 453 46.57 -8.87 6.82
N CYS A 454 45.26 -8.69 6.61
CA CYS A 454 44.26 -9.75 6.76
C CYS A 454 43.71 -10.13 5.38
N CYS A 455 43.91 -11.37 4.95
CA CYS A 455 43.39 -11.91 3.69
C CYS A 455 42.55 -13.16 3.98
N GLY A 456 41.31 -13.23 3.47
CA GLY A 456 40.41 -14.37 3.69
C GLY A 456 40.09 -14.70 5.16
N GLY A 457 40.38 -13.78 6.09
CA GLY A 457 40.25 -14.00 7.54
C GLY A 457 41.46 -14.65 8.21
N VAL A 458 42.62 -14.71 7.52
CA VAL A 458 43.92 -15.11 8.06
C VAL A 458 44.85 -13.88 8.10
N VAL A 459 45.66 -13.77 9.16
CA VAL A 459 46.62 -12.67 9.34
C VAL A 459 47.97 -13.06 8.75
N HIS A 460 48.51 -12.21 7.89
CA HIS A 460 49.81 -12.40 7.24
C HIS A 460 50.76 -11.24 7.58
N PRO A 461 52.08 -11.46 7.61
CA PRO A 461 53.06 -10.38 7.66
C PRO A 461 52.96 -9.54 6.37
N LYS A 462 53.14 -8.22 6.50
CA LYS A 462 53.28 -7.33 5.34
C LYS A 462 54.68 -7.50 4.74
N PRO A 463 54.79 -7.73 3.43
CA PRO A 463 56.07 -7.68 2.74
C PRO A 463 56.70 -6.29 2.78
N SER A 464 58.04 -6.23 2.73
CA SER A 464 58.85 -5.01 2.74
C SER A 464 58.78 -4.18 1.45
N HIS A 465 58.27 -4.75 0.34
CA HIS A 465 58.28 -4.12 -0.98
C HIS A 465 56.86 -3.93 -1.57
N GLY A 466 56.36 -2.69 -1.51
CA GLY A 466 55.23 -2.20 -2.30
C GLY A 466 53.81 -2.35 -1.70
N PRO A 467 52.79 -1.69 -2.29
CA PRO A 467 51.40 -1.87 -1.89
C PRO A 467 50.95 -3.33 -1.89
N VAL A 468 50.17 -3.68 -0.86
CA VAL A 468 49.76 -5.05 -0.57
C VAL A 468 48.25 -5.19 -0.78
N SER A 469 47.84 -6.16 -1.58
CA SER A 469 46.43 -6.51 -1.81
C SER A 469 46.17 -7.97 -1.43
N CYS A 470 44.89 -8.37 -1.38
CA CYS A 470 44.50 -9.75 -1.10
C CYS A 470 43.79 -10.38 -2.30
N CYS A 471 44.09 -11.64 -2.56
CA CYS A 471 43.33 -12.52 -3.45
C CYS A 471 42.91 -13.75 -2.64
N GLY A 472 41.64 -13.84 -2.24
CA GLY A 472 41.20 -14.87 -1.28
C GLY A 472 41.98 -14.81 0.04
N ILE A 473 42.62 -15.93 0.43
CA ILE A 473 43.52 -16.03 1.60
C ILE A 473 44.94 -15.56 1.31
N THR A 474 45.32 -15.40 0.04
CA THR A 474 46.70 -15.07 -0.35
C THR A 474 46.96 -13.57 -0.40
N VAL A 475 48.15 -13.17 0.07
CA VAL A 475 48.70 -11.82 -0.07
C VAL A 475 49.34 -11.68 -1.44
N ILE A 476 49.01 -10.62 -2.17
CA ILE A 476 49.53 -10.35 -3.52
C ILE A 476 50.23 -8.99 -3.59
N PHE A 477 51.23 -8.91 -4.48
CA PHE A 477 52.00 -7.71 -4.78
C PHE A 477 51.43 -6.93 -5.97
N ASN A 478 51.92 -5.71 -6.21
CA ASN A 478 51.42 -4.84 -7.29
C ASN A 478 51.49 -5.43 -8.70
N TYR A 479 52.46 -6.30 -8.96
CA TYR A 479 52.64 -6.96 -10.27
C TYR A 479 51.74 -8.20 -10.43
N GLN A 480 50.94 -8.55 -9.42
CA GLN A 480 50.02 -9.67 -9.45
C GLN A 480 48.57 -9.17 -9.43
N ARG A 481 47.68 -9.94 -10.04
CA ARG A 481 46.23 -9.69 -10.03
C ARG A 481 45.48 -10.93 -9.56
N CYS A 482 44.21 -10.73 -9.22
CA CYS A 482 43.33 -11.78 -8.75
C CYS A 482 42.30 -12.13 -9.82
N CYS A 483 42.17 -13.42 -10.11
CA CYS A 483 41.14 -14.01 -10.97
C CYS A 483 40.35 -15.02 -10.13
N GLY A 484 39.11 -14.69 -9.75
CA GLY A 484 38.39 -15.43 -8.71
C GLY A 484 39.13 -15.39 -7.36
N ASN A 485 39.69 -16.54 -6.95
CA ASN A 485 40.57 -16.68 -5.77
C ASN A 485 42.02 -17.08 -6.14
N ARG A 486 42.38 -17.05 -7.43
CA ARG A 486 43.72 -17.42 -7.92
C ARG A 486 44.54 -16.19 -8.27
N VAL A 487 45.81 -16.22 -7.88
CA VAL A 487 46.79 -15.19 -8.21
C VAL A 487 47.32 -15.45 -9.61
N TYR A 488 47.38 -14.42 -10.45
CA TYR A 488 48.00 -14.51 -11.78
C TYR A 488 48.85 -13.28 -12.08
N ASN A 489 49.83 -13.45 -12.97
CA ASN A 489 50.67 -12.37 -13.46
C ASN A 489 50.09 -11.81 -14.77
N PRO A 490 49.50 -10.59 -14.79
CA PRO A 490 48.92 -10.01 -16.00
C PRO A 490 49.94 -9.77 -17.13
N SER A 491 51.25 -9.79 -16.85
CA SER A 491 52.29 -9.67 -17.87
C SER A 491 52.40 -10.92 -18.74
N THR A 492 52.14 -12.10 -18.17
CA THR A 492 52.33 -13.41 -18.82
C THR A 492 51.05 -14.25 -18.92
N GLN A 493 49.98 -13.89 -18.21
CA GLN A 493 48.77 -14.70 -18.08
C GLN A 493 47.50 -13.84 -18.26
N ALA A 494 46.42 -14.46 -18.73
CA ALA A 494 45.10 -13.85 -18.87
C ALA A 494 44.09 -14.46 -17.88
N CYS A 495 43.10 -13.67 -17.48
CA CYS A 495 41.98 -14.11 -16.64
C CYS A 495 40.70 -14.13 -17.49
N CYS A 496 40.11 -15.31 -17.69
CA CYS A 496 38.86 -15.48 -18.41
C CYS A 496 37.84 -16.15 -17.47
N GLY A 497 36.84 -15.39 -17.02
CA GLY A 497 35.95 -15.83 -15.93
C GLY A 497 36.69 -15.94 -14.59
N ASP A 498 36.66 -17.13 -13.96
CA ASP A 498 37.39 -17.44 -12.72
C ASP A 498 38.67 -18.27 -12.95
N SER A 499 39.07 -18.47 -14.21
CA SER A 499 40.22 -19.31 -14.60
C SER A 499 41.37 -18.51 -15.19
N VAL A 500 42.61 -18.96 -14.92
CA VAL A 500 43.85 -18.32 -15.35
C VAL A 500 44.47 -19.14 -16.49
N PHE A 501 44.79 -18.47 -17.60
CA PHE A 501 45.38 -19.08 -18.80
C PHE A 501 46.78 -18.51 -19.06
N THR A 502 47.71 -19.34 -19.57
CA THR A 502 49.10 -18.96 -19.86
C THR A 502 49.28 -18.22 -21.18
N ASN A 503 48.29 -18.26 -22.07
CA ASN A 503 48.28 -17.49 -23.32
C ASN A 503 47.36 -16.28 -23.17
N LYS A 504 47.72 -15.14 -23.77
CA LYS A 504 46.92 -13.89 -23.73
C LYS A 504 45.62 -13.94 -24.54
N LEU A 505 45.20 -15.11 -25.00
CA LEU A 505 43.97 -15.34 -25.73
C LEU A 505 42.94 -15.96 -24.79
N CYS A 506 41.93 -15.16 -24.44
CA CYS A 506 40.59 -15.62 -24.15
C CYS A 506 39.83 -15.62 -25.50
#